data_AF-I1CA06-F1
#
_entry.id   AF-I1CA06-F1
#
_cell.length_a   1.000
_cell.length_b   1.000
_cell.length_c   1.000
_cell.angle_alpha   90.00
_cell.angle_beta   90.00
_cell.angle_gamma   90.00
#
_symmetry.space_group_name_H-M   'P 1'
#
loop_
_entity.id
_entity.type
_entity.pdbx_description
1 polymer ?
#
loop_
_entity_poly.entity_id
_entity_poly.type
_entity_poly.pdbx_seq_one_letter_code
_entity_poly.pdbx_strand_id
1 'polypeptide(L)'
;MTETEYLIAYDHIPVLDWEEIFKEYCQRDSDMRFRVQGTSSYELKEDTFMFTFNNAIYISKIGQVPKLIPNHTTQQHTQLLPTNNTHLKEERIDPKLGGHHNNKIAFIRNRDIWVMDFDGNETQLTFCSLDTTDPTLNCGGVEYMMQEEFYRYTGYYWAPPNPNESVERILYLETSEEQVELLQISKPAMSSSGTDPLTDQADSIRYPYAGKPNAVSKIKIIEFGEDQIVNKQLWGKNDLQSQFSWMEYIVRFGWLPDGQR
;
A
#
# COMPACT_ATOMS: atom_id res chain seq x y z
N MET A 1 4.99 -19.22 22.60
CA MET A 1 3.62 -19.72 22.79
C MET A 1 3.48 -20.96 21.95
N THR A 2 3.23 -22.10 22.59
CA THR A 2 2.96 -23.36 21.90
C THR A 2 1.54 -23.33 21.31
N GLU A 3 1.27 -24.17 20.31
CA GLU A 3 -0.07 -24.30 19.72
C GLU A 3 -1.14 -24.62 20.78
N THR A 4 -0.80 -25.47 21.75
CA THR A 4 -1.67 -25.81 22.89
C THR A 4 -1.99 -24.59 23.76
N GLU A 5 -1.00 -23.76 24.07
CA GLU A 5 -1.22 -22.52 24.85
C GLU A 5 -2.08 -21.51 24.09
N TYR A 6 -1.92 -21.43 22.76
CA TYR A 6 -2.74 -20.55 21.91
C TYR A 6 -4.20 -21.01 21.86
N LEU A 7 -4.45 -22.31 21.66
CA LEU A 7 -5.81 -22.86 21.59
C LEU A 7 -6.53 -22.73 22.95
N ILE A 8 -5.83 -22.91 24.06
CA ILE A 8 -6.38 -22.67 25.41
C ILE A 8 -6.71 -21.18 25.59
N ALA A 9 -5.83 -20.28 25.14
CA ALA A 9 -6.12 -18.85 25.20
C ALA A 9 -7.34 -18.48 24.33
N TYR A 10 -7.47 -19.08 23.13
CA TYR A 10 -8.59 -18.86 22.21
C TYR A 10 -9.94 -19.28 22.80
N ASP A 11 -10.01 -20.45 23.45
CA ASP A 11 -11.22 -20.95 24.12
C ASP A 11 -11.70 -20.03 25.27
N HIS A 12 -10.80 -19.17 25.77
CA HIS A 12 -11.08 -18.20 26.82
C HIS A 12 -11.24 -16.76 26.31
N ILE A 13 -11.17 -16.51 25.00
CA ILE A 13 -11.48 -15.18 24.45
C ILE A 13 -13.00 -15.01 24.56
N PRO A 14 -13.49 -14.02 25.35
CA PRO A 14 -14.91 -13.74 25.39
C PRO A 14 -15.37 -13.31 24.00
N VAL A 15 -16.23 -14.12 23.38
CA VAL A 15 -16.93 -13.73 22.16
C VAL A 15 -17.98 -12.71 22.58
N LEU A 16 -17.62 -11.43 22.50
CA LEU A 16 -18.56 -10.34 22.68
C LEU A 16 -19.61 -10.42 21.59
N ASP A 17 -20.87 -10.25 21.98
CA ASP A 17 -21.95 -10.22 21.01
C ASP A 17 -21.80 -8.98 20.11
N TRP A 18 -22.05 -9.13 18.82
CA TRP A 18 -21.84 -8.06 17.84
C TRP A 18 -22.62 -6.79 18.19
N GLU A 19 -23.80 -6.95 18.79
CA GLU A 19 -24.61 -5.83 19.26
C GLU A 19 -23.95 -5.03 20.39
N GLU A 20 -23.16 -5.65 21.27
CA GLU A 20 -22.49 -4.94 22.37
C GLU A 20 -21.36 -4.05 21.85
N ILE A 21 -20.52 -4.58 20.95
CA ILE A 21 -19.46 -3.81 20.28
C ILE A 21 -20.07 -2.66 19.46
N PHE A 22 -21.15 -2.93 18.72
CA PHE A 22 -21.83 -1.92 17.92
C PHE A 22 -22.44 -0.81 18.79
N LYS A 23 -23.07 -1.15 19.92
CA LYS A 23 -23.60 -0.13 20.85
C LYS A 23 -22.49 0.71 21.47
N GLU A 24 -21.38 0.09 21.87
CA GLU A 24 -20.26 0.78 22.50
C GLU A 24 -19.52 1.73 21.55
N TYR A 25 -19.29 1.30 20.30
CA TYR A 25 -18.47 2.05 19.34
C TYR A 25 -19.26 2.89 18.33
N CYS A 26 -20.48 2.47 17.98
CA CYS A 26 -21.26 3.09 16.90
C CYS A 26 -22.54 3.82 17.38
N GLN A 27 -23.06 3.53 18.58
CA GLN A 27 -24.23 4.21 19.15
C GLN A 27 -23.92 4.96 20.45
N ARG A 28 -23.14 6.05 20.35
CA ARG A 28 -23.23 7.11 21.35
C ARG A 28 -23.91 8.32 20.75
N ASP A 29 -24.72 9.01 21.55
CA ASP A 29 -25.37 10.31 21.26
C ASP A 29 -24.38 11.46 20.96
N SER A 30 -23.14 11.16 20.57
CA SER A 30 -22.10 12.11 20.21
C SER A 30 -21.55 11.80 18.82
N ASP A 31 -21.33 12.84 18.01
CA ASP A 31 -20.68 12.80 16.69
C ASP A 31 -19.22 12.25 16.71
N MET A 32 -18.76 11.71 17.84
CA MET A 32 -17.43 11.12 18.00
C MET A 32 -17.40 9.70 17.44
N ARG A 33 -16.82 9.57 16.24
CA ARG A 33 -16.46 8.26 15.67
C ARG A 33 -15.16 7.78 16.33
N PHE A 34 -15.24 6.71 17.12
CA PHE A 34 -14.05 6.04 17.64
C PHE A 34 -13.48 5.08 16.60
N ARG A 35 -12.16 5.10 16.39
CA ARG A 35 -11.48 4.09 15.57
C ARG A 35 -11.41 2.79 16.36
N VAL A 36 -12.01 1.73 15.82
CA VAL A 36 -11.80 0.37 16.33
C VAL A 36 -10.32 0.02 16.09
N GLN A 37 -9.59 -0.26 17.16
CA GLN A 37 -8.23 -0.78 17.06
C GLN A 37 -8.32 -2.26 16.72
N GLY A 38 -7.78 -2.65 15.58
CA GLY A 38 -7.86 -4.03 15.12
C GLY A 38 -7.37 -4.18 13.68
N THR A 39 -7.51 -5.40 13.18
CA THR A 39 -7.29 -5.73 11.78
C THR A 39 -8.36 -5.05 10.92
N SER A 40 -7.97 -4.15 10.02
CA SER A 40 -8.90 -3.46 9.11
C SER A 40 -9.21 -4.26 7.85
N SER A 41 -8.31 -5.16 7.45
CA SER A 41 -8.48 -6.04 6.29
C SER A 41 -7.67 -7.33 6.42
N TYR A 42 -8.11 -8.35 5.69
CA TYR A 42 -7.40 -9.61 5.51
C TYR A 42 -7.53 -10.07 4.06
N GLU A 43 -6.62 -10.92 3.62
CA GLU A 43 -6.73 -11.66 2.37
C GLU A 43 -6.74 -13.16 2.67
N LEU A 44 -7.64 -13.87 2.00
CA LEU A 44 -7.70 -15.32 2.01
C LEU A 44 -7.55 -15.81 0.56
N LYS A 45 -6.49 -16.55 0.29
CA LYS A 45 -6.30 -17.24 -0.98
C LYS A 45 -6.07 -18.71 -0.72
N GLU A 46 -7.00 -19.54 -1.21
CA GLU A 46 -7.03 -20.97 -0.91
C GLU A 46 -7.09 -21.20 0.61
N ASP A 47 -6.04 -21.78 1.19
CA ASP A 47 -5.88 -22.02 2.62
C ASP A 47 -4.93 -21.01 3.28
N THR A 48 -4.32 -20.09 2.52
CA THR A 48 -3.41 -19.06 3.03
C THR A 48 -4.18 -17.82 3.44
N PHE A 49 -4.06 -17.45 4.71
CA PHE A 49 -4.66 -16.27 5.32
C PHE A 49 -3.57 -15.25 5.67
N MET A 50 -3.72 -14.01 5.20
CA MET A 50 -2.83 -12.90 5.50
C MET A 50 -3.63 -11.75 6.09
N PHE A 51 -3.10 -11.10 7.13
CA PHE A 51 -3.69 -9.88 7.67
C PHE A 51 -2.63 -8.93 8.21
N THR A 52 -3.01 -7.68 8.41
CA THR A 52 -2.14 -6.67 9.03
C THR A 52 -2.65 -6.28 10.40
N PHE A 53 -1.71 -6.05 11.32
CA PHE A 53 -2.01 -5.49 12.62
C PHE A 53 -0.83 -4.63 13.06
N ASN A 54 -1.08 -3.35 13.37
CA ASN A 54 -0.04 -2.37 13.71
C ASN A 54 1.12 -2.33 12.69
N ASN A 55 0.81 -2.25 11.40
CA ASN A 55 1.77 -2.27 10.27
C ASN A 55 2.64 -3.53 10.16
N ALA A 56 2.43 -4.53 11.02
CA ALA A 56 3.04 -5.84 10.90
C ALA A 56 2.17 -6.77 10.05
N ILE A 57 2.83 -7.63 9.26
CA ILE A 57 2.17 -8.57 8.35
C ILE A 57 2.22 -9.96 8.98
N TYR A 58 1.06 -10.55 9.16
CA TYR A 58 0.89 -11.90 9.69
C TYR A 58 0.39 -12.82 8.59
N ILE A 59 0.87 -14.06 8.59
CA ILE A 59 0.45 -15.09 7.66
C ILE A 59 0.20 -16.42 8.36
N SER A 60 -0.83 -17.14 7.93
CA SER A 60 -1.15 -18.46 8.44
C SER A 60 -1.75 -19.35 7.37
N LYS A 61 -1.82 -20.64 7.65
CA LYS A 61 -2.79 -21.53 7.02
C LYS A 61 -4.04 -21.64 7.89
N ILE A 62 -5.20 -21.93 7.29
CA ILE A 62 -6.42 -22.20 8.06
C ILE A 62 -6.15 -23.28 9.13
N GLY A 63 -6.51 -22.98 10.37
CA GLY A 63 -6.29 -23.87 11.51
C GLY A 63 -4.89 -23.81 12.14
N GLN A 64 -3.98 -22.98 11.62
CA GLN A 64 -2.64 -22.79 12.20
C GLN A 64 -2.51 -21.44 12.89
N VAL A 65 -1.57 -21.35 13.83
CA VAL A 65 -1.21 -20.10 14.51
C VAL A 65 -0.55 -19.14 13.53
N PRO A 66 -1.05 -17.90 13.37
CA PRO A 66 -0.44 -16.91 12.50
C PRO A 66 1.00 -16.58 12.89
N LYS A 67 1.86 -16.53 11.89
CA LYS A 67 3.28 -16.16 12.01
C LYS A 67 3.48 -14.72 11.56
N LEU A 68 4.23 -13.97 12.35
CA LEU A 68 4.74 -12.66 11.95
C LEU A 68 5.81 -12.85 10.87
N ILE A 69 5.67 -12.16 9.74
CA ILE A 69 6.74 -12.10 8.73
C ILE A 69 7.82 -11.13 9.25
N PRO A 70 9.09 -11.58 9.36
CA PRO A 70 10.16 -10.74 9.87
C PRO A 70 10.30 -9.43 9.08
N ASN A 71 10.64 -8.36 9.80
CA ASN A 71 11.16 -7.16 9.16
C ASN A 71 12.69 -7.24 9.21
N HIS A 72 13.28 -7.79 8.14
CA HIS A 72 14.73 -7.75 7.94
C HIS A 72 15.11 -6.35 7.43
N THR A 73 14.99 -5.34 8.29
CA THR A 73 15.62 -4.04 8.05
C THR A 73 17.13 -4.20 8.31
N THR A 74 17.78 -5.02 7.49
CA THR A 74 19.20 -5.33 7.60
C THR A 74 19.99 -4.21 6.92
N GLN A 75 20.59 -3.34 7.73
CA GLN A 75 21.92 -2.68 7.66
C GLN A 75 22.76 -2.69 6.36
N GLN A 76 22.19 -2.71 5.16
CA GLN A 76 22.91 -2.65 3.88
C GLN A 76 22.21 -1.74 2.87
N HIS A 77 22.00 -0.47 3.21
CA HIS A 77 21.84 0.55 2.17
C HIS A 77 23.19 1.22 1.90
N THR A 78 23.88 0.66 0.91
CA THR A 78 24.94 1.31 0.15
C THR A 78 24.43 2.66 -0.38
N GLN A 79 25.08 3.75 0.07
CA GLN A 79 25.03 5.11 -0.48
C GLN A 79 23.64 5.72 -0.74
N LEU A 80 22.97 6.13 0.35
CA LEU A 80 21.94 7.18 0.27
C LEU A 80 22.63 8.55 0.23
N LEU A 81 22.53 9.25 -0.90
CA LEU A 81 22.71 10.71 -0.92
C LEU A 81 21.46 11.32 -0.29
N PRO A 82 21.58 12.16 0.75
CA PRO A 82 20.43 12.79 1.38
C PRO A 82 19.89 13.85 0.42
N THR A 83 18.75 13.57 -0.21
CA THR A 83 17.94 14.63 -0.81
C THR A 83 16.90 15.06 0.22
N ASN A 84 16.88 16.36 0.46
CA ASN A 84 16.18 17.00 1.57
C ASN A 84 14.66 16.80 1.51
N ASN A 85 14.07 16.59 2.69
CA ASN A 85 12.69 16.90 3.07
C ASN A 85 11.52 16.06 2.49
N THR A 86 11.70 14.76 2.26
CA THR A 86 10.55 13.83 2.33
C THR A 86 10.81 12.79 3.40
N HIS A 87 10.01 12.79 4.46
CA HIS A 87 10.02 11.77 5.50
C HIS A 87 9.60 10.43 4.87
N LEU A 88 10.54 9.71 4.27
CA LEU A 88 10.30 8.40 3.68
C LEU A 88 9.80 7.46 4.79
N LYS A 89 8.59 6.93 4.60
CA LYS A 89 8.00 5.97 5.53
C LYS A 89 8.52 4.59 5.19
N GLU A 90 9.37 4.05 6.06
CA GLU A 90 9.84 2.66 6.06
C GLU A 90 8.71 1.62 6.30
N GLU A 91 7.45 2.04 6.27
CA GLU A 91 6.29 1.20 6.51
C GLU A 91 5.90 0.42 5.24
N ARG A 92 5.48 -0.83 5.44
CA ARG A 92 4.88 -1.66 4.38
C ARG A 92 3.39 -1.33 4.30
N ILE A 93 2.98 -0.64 3.25
CA ILE A 93 1.61 -0.17 3.05
C ILE A 93 0.92 -1.03 1.99
N ASP A 94 -0.39 -1.24 2.13
CA ASP A 94 -1.22 -1.98 1.17
C ASP A 94 -0.63 -3.36 0.80
N PRO A 95 -0.30 -4.23 1.76
CA PRO A 95 0.24 -5.55 1.44
C PRO A 95 -0.84 -6.46 0.86
N LYS A 96 -0.48 -7.22 -0.18
CA LYS A 96 -1.39 -8.13 -0.89
C LYS A 96 -0.71 -9.46 -1.18
N LEU A 97 -1.41 -10.55 -0.84
CA LEU A 97 -0.99 -11.91 -1.12
C LEU A 97 -1.12 -12.19 -2.62
N GLY A 98 -0.13 -12.84 -3.20
CA GLY A 98 -0.10 -13.14 -4.62
C GLY A 98 1.06 -14.02 -5.03
N GLY A 99 1.49 -13.85 -6.28
CA GLY A 99 2.32 -14.82 -6.97
C GLY A 99 1.50 -15.96 -7.58
N HIS A 100 2.05 -16.66 -8.56
CA HIS A 100 1.39 -17.80 -9.22
C HIS A 100 1.02 -18.93 -8.25
N HIS A 101 1.75 -19.05 -7.13
CA HIS A 101 1.53 -20.05 -6.10
C HIS A 101 0.99 -19.47 -4.78
N ASN A 102 0.49 -18.23 -4.79
CA ASN A 102 0.02 -17.54 -3.58
C ASN A 102 1.05 -17.56 -2.44
N ASN A 103 2.33 -17.44 -2.79
CA ASN A 103 3.49 -17.58 -1.90
C ASN A 103 4.35 -16.31 -1.81
N LYS A 104 3.84 -15.18 -2.32
CA LYS A 104 4.51 -13.88 -2.30
C LYS A 104 3.56 -12.81 -1.77
N ILE A 105 4.13 -11.75 -1.23
CA ILE A 105 3.39 -10.57 -0.79
C ILE A 105 3.98 -9.36 -1.49
N ALA A 106 3.16 -8.62 -2.21
CA ALA A 106 3.54 -7.31 -2.71
C ALA A 106 3.08 -6.24 -1.71
N PHE A 107 3.80 -5.12 -1.65
CA PHE A 107 3.45 -3.98 -0.81
C PHE A 107 4.09 -2.71 -1.37
N ILE A 108 3.62 -1.56 -0.91
CA ILE A 108 4.21 -0.26 -1.20
C ILE A 108 5.13 0.14 -0.06
N ARG A 109 6.37 0.54 -0.39
CA ARG A 109 7.30 1.18 0.53
C ARG A 109 8.04 2.28 -0.20
N ASN A 110 8.15 3.45 0.43
CA ASN A 110 8.90 4.59 -0.12
C ASN A 110 8.50 4.96 -1.56
N ARG A 111 7.20 4.96 -1.89
CA ARG A 111 6.65 5.25 -3.24
C ARG A 111 6.95 4.20 -4.31
N ASP A 112 7.42 3.03 -3.92
CA ASP A 112 7.73 1.93 -4.83
C ASP A 112 7.05 0.62 -4.44
N ILE A 113 6.87 -0.24 -5.44
CA ILE A 113 6.37 -1.60 -5.28
C ILE A 113 7.54 -2.49 -4.87
N TRP A 114 7.33 -3.24 -3.81
CA TRP A 114 8.23 -4.28 -3.32
C TRP A 114 7.49 -5.60 -3.28
N VAL A 115 8.25 -6.69 -3.37
CA VAL A 115 7.76 -8.06 -3.15
C VAL A 115 8.57 -8.72 -2.08
N MET A 116 7.95 -9.61 -1.31
CA MET A 116 8.65 -10.48 -0.38
C MET A 116 8.09 -11.91 -0.38
N ASP A 117 8.91 -12.84 0.07
CA ASP A 117 8.46 -14.17 0.49
C ASP A 117 8.01 -14.17 1.97
N PHE A 118 7.64 -15.33 2.50
CA PHE A 118 7.16 -15.47 3.87
C PHE A 118 8.29 -15.52 4.91
N ASP A 119 9.54 -15.65 4.47
CA ASP A 119 10.73 -15.54 5.32
C ASP A 119 11.17 -14.08 5.51
N GLY A 120 10.57 -13.16 4.76
CA GLY A 120 10.81 -11.72 4.82
C GLY A 120 11.91 -11.25 3.88
N ASN A 121 12.31 -12.06 2.89
CA ASN A 121 13.27 -11.64 1.87
C ASN A 121 12.58 -10.68 0.90
N GLU A 122 12.97 -9.41 0.93
CA GLU A 122 12.34 -8.37 0.13
C GLU A 122 13.13 -8.07 -1.16
N THR A 123 12.42 -7.70 -2.21
CA THR A 123 12.98 -7.25 -3.49
C THR A 123 12.21 -6.04 -3.98
N GLN A 124 12.91 -4.95 -4.28
CA GLN A 124 12.34 -3.76 -4.89
C GLN A 124 12.05 -4.02 -6.37
N LEU A 125 10.84 -3.71 -6.81
CA LEU A 125 10.42 -3.92 -8.20
C LEU A 125 10.45 -2.62 -9.01
N THR A 126 10.06 -1.50 -8.41
CA THR A 126 10.03 -0.19 -9.07
C THR A 126 10.96 0.82 -8.41
N PHE A 127 11.30 1.90 -9.12
CA PHE A 127 12.25 2.93 -8.65
C PHE A 127 11.76 4.36 -8.91
N CYS A 128 10.43 4.57 -8.84
CA CYS A 128 9.81 5.90 -8.89
C CYS A 128 10.41 6.84 -7.84
N SER A 129 10.80 6.32 -6.68
CA SER A 129 11.40 7.11 -5.59
C SER A 129 12.75 7.75 -5.93
N LEU A 130 13.47 7.20 -6.90
CA LEU A 130 14.78 7.66 -7.33
C LEU A 130 14.70 8.71 -8.45
N ASP A 131 13.50 9.03 -8.94
CA ASP A 131 13.32 10.06 -9.95
C ASP A 131 13.58 11.44 -9.36
N THR A 132 14.65 12.08 -9.83
CA THR A 132 15.05 13.42 -9.39
C THR A 132 14.40 14.53 -10.21
N THR A 133 13.79 14.19 -11.35
CA THR A 133 13.06 15.13 -12.20
C THR A 133 11.64 15.35 -11.69
N ASP A 134 11.01 14.29 -11.18
CA ASP A 134 9.72 14.35 -10.51
C ASP A 134 9.80 13.69 -9.12
N PRO A 135 10.04 14.47 -8.06
CA PRO A 135 10.12 13.93 -6.70
C PRO A 135 8.77 13.45 -6.14
N THR A 136 7.67 13.68 -6.86
CA THR A 136 6.32 13.24 -6.48
C THR A 136 5.94 11.89 -7.10
N LEU A 137 6.77 11.38 -8.02
CA LEU A 137 6.49 10.15 -8.74
C LEU A 137 6.30 8.97 -7.77
N ASN A 138 5.24 8.22 -8.00
CA ASN A 138 4.81 7.11 -7.15
C ASN A 138 4.37 5.91 -7.98
N CYS A 139 4.86 4.73 -7.64
CA CYS A 139 4.57 3.47 -8.30
C CYS A 139 3.68 2.63 -7.37
N GLY A 140 2.41 2.44 -7.75
CA GLY A 140 1.46 1.58 -7.03
C GLY A 140 0.80 2.20 -5.80
N GLY A 141 1.24 3.39 -5.36
CA GLY A 141 0.54 4.20 -4.37
C GLY A 141 -0.74 4.84 -4.93
N VAL A 142 -1.41 5.63 -4.09
CA VAL A 142 -2.71 6.23 -4.42
C VAL A 142 -2.78 7.69 -4.05
N GLU A 143 -3.25 8.49 -4.98
CA GLU A 143 -3.44 9.93 -4.88
C GLU A 143 -4.60 10.26 -3.93
N TYR A 144 -4.53 11.41 -3.26
CA TYR A 144 -5.55 11.83 -2.27
C TYR A 144 -6.97 11.81 -2.84
N MET A 145 -7.16 12.38 -4.03
CA MET A 145 -8.47 12.44 -4.72
C MET A 145 -9.10 11.06 -4.93
N MET A 146 -8.27 10.05 -5.21
CA MET A 146 -8.75 8.70 -5.51
C MET A 146 -9.27 7.99 -4.26
N GLN A 147 -8.71 8.32 -3.10
CA GLN A 147 -9.13 7.77 -1.81
C GLN A 147 -10.41 8.44 -1.31
N GLU A 148 -10.48 9.77 -1.38
CA GLU A 148 -11.59 10.56 -0.82
C GLU A 148 -12.85 10.50 -1.69
N GLU A 149 -12.73 10.72 -3.00
CA GLU A 149 -13.90 10.88 -3.88
C GLU A 149 -14.29 9.58 -4.61
N PHE A 150 -13.32 8.70 -4.87
CA PHE A 150 -13.52 7.51 -5.70
C PHE A 150 -13.41 6.19 -4.94
N TYR A 151 -13.11 6.21 -3.63
CA TYR A 151 -12.97 5.02 -2.79
C TYR A 151 -12.02 3.97 -3.39
N ARG A 152 -10.96 4.43 -4.08
CA ARG A 152 -9.86 3.58 -4.53
C ARG A 152 -8.73 3.73 -3.52
N TYR A 153 -8.39 2.64 -2.85
CA TYR A 153 -7.35 2.61 -1.81
C TYR A 153 -6.09 1.83 -2.21
N THR A 154 -6.02 1.43 -3.48
CA THR A 154 -4.84 0.77 -4.04
C THR A 154 -4.50 1.25 -5.45
N GLY A 155 -3.21 1.25 -5.77
CA GLY A 155 -2.65 1.59 -7.07
C GLY A 155 -2.00 0.41 -7.78
N TYR A 156 -2.17 -0.83 -7.30
CA TYR A 156 -1.66 -2.01 -7.98
C TYR A 156 -2.50 -3.29 -7.77
N TYR A 157 -2.39 -4.23 -8.71
CA TYR A 157 -3.06 -5.53 -8.69
C TYR A 157 -2.15 -6.63 -9.22
N TRP A 158 -2.02 -7.71 -8.44
CA TRP A 158 -1.47 -8.98 -8.92
C TRP A 158 -2.26 -9.49 -10.13
N ALA A 159 -1.55 -10.01 -11.13
CA ALA A 159 -2.17 -10.83 -12.16
C ALA A 159 -2.80 -12.09 -11.53
N PRO A 160 -3.88 -12.63 -12.12
CA PRO A 160 -4.43 -13.91 -11.72
C PRO A 160 -3.36 -15.01 -11.76
N PRO A 161 -3.38 -15.98 -10.84
CA PRO A 161 -2.44 -17.10 -10.86
C PRO A 161 -2.52 -17.88 -12.17
N ASN A 162 -1.38 -18.08 -12.84
CA ASN A 162 -1.25 -18.98 -13.97
C ASN A 162 -0.08 -19.94 -13.72
N PRO A 163 -0.34 -21.19 -13.27
CA PRO A 163 0.71 -22.16 -12.95
C PRO A 163 1.61 -22.54 -14.14
N ASN A 164 1.21 -22.20 -15.36
CA ASN A 164 1.98 -22.50 -16.58
C ASN A 164 2.95 -21.37 -16.97
N GLU A 165 2.90 -20.23 -16.27
CA GLU A 165 3.82 -19.11 -16.48
C GLU A 165 4.90 -19.10 -15.38
N SER A 166 6.11 -18.73 -15.76
CA SER A 166 7.24 -18.55 -14.84
C SER A 166 7.46 -17.10 -14.43
N VAL A 167 6.64 -16.18 -14.95
CA VAL A 167 6.83 -14.74 -14.86
C VAL A 167 5.67 -14.13 -14.10
N GLU A 168 5.98 -13.63 -12.92
CA GLU A 168 5.03 -12.93 -12.09
C GLU A 168 4.70 -11.56 -12.70
N ARG A 169 3.45 -11.12 -12.57
CA ARG A 169 2.98 -9.86 -13.16
C ARG A 169 2.19 -9.04 -12.15
N ILE A 170 2.50 -7.75 -12.06
CA ILE A 170 1.73 -6.76 -11.30
C ILE A 170 1.36 -5.62 -12.24
N LEU A 171 0.06 -5.35 -12.35
CA LEU A 171 -0.49 -4.16 -13.00
C LEU A 171 -0.51 -3.04 -11.97
N TYR A 172 0.00 -1.85 -12.32
CA TYR A 172 0.05 -0.73 -11.40
C TYR A 172 -0.11 0.61 -12.10
N LEU A 173 -0.42 1.64 -11.31
CA LEU A 173 -0.40 3.03 -11.73
C LEU A 173 0.92 3.66 -11.30
N GLU A 174 1.62 4.27 -12.26
CA GLU A 174 2.64 5.28 -11.99
C GLU A 174 1.95 6.64 -12.01
N THR A 175 2.05 7.37 -10.90
CA THR A 175 1.31 8.61 -10.67
C THR A 175 2.27 9.74 -10.34
N SER A 176 2.06 10.91 -10.96
CA SER A 176 2.79 12.14 -10.69
C SER A 176 1.84 13.19 -10.11
N GLU A 177 2.24 13.82 -9.01
CA GLU A 177 1.52 14.94 -8.38
C GLU A 177 2.29 16.27 -8.52
N GLU A 178 3.23 16.35 -9.47
CA GLU A 178 4.15 17.49 -9.61
C GLU A 178 3.38 18.81 -9.79
N GLN A 179 2.33 18.77 -10.62
CA GLN A 179 1.47 19.92 -10.96
C GLN A 179 0.30 20.14 -9.97
N VAL A 180 0.13 19.25 -8.98
CA VAL A 180 -0.92 19.39 -7.97
C VAL A 180 -0.48 20.42 -6.94
N GLU A 181 -1.33 21.39 -6.60
CA GLU A 181 -0.96 22.45 -5.67
C GLU A 181 -0.69 21.93 -4.25
N LEU A 182 0.21 22.61 -3.51
CA LEU A 182 0.51 22.30 -2.11
C LEU A 182 -0.41 23.11 -1.19
N LEU A 183 -1.22 22.42 -0.38
CA LEU A 183 -1.93 22.99 0.75
C LEU A 183 -1.02 22.95 1.97
N GLN A 184 -0.76 24.13 2.56
CA GLN A 184 -0.06 24.27 3.83
C GLN A 184 -1.06 24.10 4.98
N ILE A 185 -0.90 23.05 5.79
CA ILE A 185 -1.73 22.84 6.97
C ILE A 185 -0.93 23.27 8.20
N SER A 186 -1.42 24.29 8.90
CA SER A 186 -0.87 24.66 10.21
C SER A 186 -1.20 23.56 11.21
N LYS A 187 -0.17 22.95 11.80
CA LYS A 187 -0.36 22.02 12.92
C LYS A 187 -0.98 22.79 14.09
N PRO A 188 -2.06 22.31 14.71
CA PRO A 188 -2.48 22.86 15.98
C PRO A 188 -1.35 22.64 16.99
N ALA A 189 -0.91 23.71 17.64
CA ALA A 189 0.14 23.66 18.65
C ALA A 189 -0.32 22.82 19.84
N MET A 190 -0.05 21.51 19.82
CA MET A 190 -0.06 20.72 21.04
C MET A 190 1.18 21.10 21.84
N SER A 191 1.01 22.07 22.74
CA SER A 191 2.01 22.41 23.74
C SER A 191 2.13 21.27 24.76
N SER A 192 3.23 20.52 24.74
CA SER A 192 3.98 20.14 25.95
C SER A 192 5.21 19.32 25.59
N SER A 193 6.34 20.01 25.38
CA SER A 193 7.68 19.71 25.93
C SER A 193 8.78 20.00 24.92
N GLY A 194 9.58 21.04 25.22
CA GLY A 194 10.99 21.12 24.80
C GLY A 194 11.26 21.44 23.34
N THR A 195 11.36 22.73 23.05
CA THR A 195 12.38 23.33 22.14
C THR A 195 13.05 22.41 21.12
N ASP A 196 12.54 22.39 19.90
CA ASP A 196 13.39 22.31 18.71
C ASP A 196 12.91 23.36 17.68
N PRO A 197 13.58 24.52 17.55
CA PRO A 197 13.18 25.60 16.65
C PRO A 197 13.30 25.25 15.15
N LEU A 198 13.58 24.00 14.79
CA LEU A 198 13.68 23.51 13.42
C LEU A 198 12.45 22.71 12.94
N THR A 199 11.45 22.46 13.79
CA THR A 199 10.27 21.62 13.47
C THR A 199 8.97 22.40 13.29
N ASP A 200 9.04 23.72 13.11
CA ASP A 200 7.89 24.59 12.82
C ASP A 200 7.55 24.65 11.32
N GLN A 201 7.81 23.57 10.58
CA GLN A 201 7.41 23.47 9.19
C GLN A 201 5.98 22.92 9.16
N ALA A 202 5.04 23.76 8.70
CA ALA A 202 3.72 23.33 8.30
C ALA A 202 3.83 22.08 7.42
N ASP A 203 3.04 21.05 7.70
CA ASP A 203 2.99 19.89 6.82
C ASP A 203 2.28 20.36 5.54
N SER A 204 3.00 20.34 4.43
CA SER A 204 2.44 20.62 3.12
C SER A 204 1.92 19.33 2.51
N ILE A 205 0.63 19.30 2.15
CA ILE A 205 0.02 18.16 1.45
C ILE A 205 -0.34 18.57 0.01
N ARG A 206 -0.23 17.65 -0.94
CA ARG A 206 -0.74 17.88 -2.30
C ARG A 206 -2.27 17.82 -2.27
N TYR A 207 -2.92 18.88 -2.73
CA TYR A 207 -4.38 19.02 -2.70
C TYR A 207 -4.92 19.50 -4.07
N PRO A 208 -5.70 18.66 -4.77
CA PRO A 208 -6.25 19.00 -6.08
C PRO A 208 -7.49 19.91 -5.96
N TYR A 209 -7.29 21.22 -6.01
CA TYR A 209 -8.38 22.19 -6.03
C TYR A 209 -9.21 22.10 -7.32
N ALA A 210 -10.50 22.42 -7.21
CA ALA A 210 -11.39 22.51 -8.37
C ALA A 210 -10.85 23.50 -9.43
N GLY A 211 -10.77 23.04 -10.68
CA GLY A 211 -10.24 23.83 -11.80
C GLY A 211 -8.72 23.96 -11.86
N LYS A 212 -7.98 23.27 -10.98
CA LYS A 212 -6.51 23.17 -11.02
C LYS A 212 -6.07 21.78 -11.54
N PRO A 213 -4.80 21.61 -11.95
CA PRO A 213 -4.30 20.32 -12.42
C PRO A 213 -4.44 19.21 -11.35
N ASN A 214 -4.84 18.02 -11.80
CA ASN A 214 -4.82 16.81 -11.00
C ASN A 214 -3.50 16.05 -11.17
N ALA A 215 -3.37 14.95 -10.43
CA ALA A 215 -2.31 13.99 -10.66
C ALA A 215 -2.43 13.34 -12.04
N VAL A 216 -1.28 13.02 -12.66
CA VAL A 216 -1.22 12.32 -13.95
C VAL A 216 -0.88 10.86 -13.69
N SER A 217 -1.71 9.94 -14.21
CA SER A 217 -1.51 8.49 -14.02
C SER A 217 -1.19 7.80 -15.35
N LYS A 218 -0.21 6.88 -15.32
CA LYS A 218 0.12 5.94 -16.40
C LYS A 218 -0.10 4.51 -15.91
N ILE A 219 -0.70 3.66 -16.73
CA ILE A 219 -0.85 2.24 -16.39
C ILE A 219 0.37 1.46 -16.91
N LYS A 220 0.98 0.68 -16.03
CA LYS A 220 2.16 -0.12 -16.32
C LYS A 220 1.97 -1.55 -15.79
N ILE A 221 2.70 -2.48 -16.39
CA ILE A 221 2.86 -3.86 -15.91
C ILE A 221 4.33 -4.04 -15.58
N ILE A 222 4.62 -4.50 -14.38
CA ILE A 222 5.93 -5.03 -14.04
C ILE A 222 5.88 -6.55 -14.10
N GLU A 223 6.84 -7.13 -14.83
CA GLU A 223 7.06 -8.55 -14.95
C GLU A 223 8.34 -8.92 -14.20
N PHE A 224 8.32 -9.97 -13.40
CA PHE A 224 9.50 -10.40 -12.67
C PHE A 224 9.59 -11.92 -12.48
N GLY A 225 10.81 -12.44 -12.44
CA GLY A 225 11.15 -13.84 -12.17
C GLY A 225 12.49 -13.92 -11.43
N GLU A 226 13.15 -15.08 -11.46
CA GLU A 226 14.40 -15.30 -10.70
C GLU A 226 15.52 -14.32 -11.10
N ASP A 227 15.68 -14.00 -12.39
CA ASP A 227 16.84 -13.25 -12.88
C ASP A 227 16.50 -11.92 -13.60
N GLN A 228 15.21 -11.61 -13.78
CA GLN A 228 14.82 -10.43 -14.56
C GLN A 228 13.61 -9.71 -13.97
N ILE A 229 13.71 -8.38 -13.98
CA ILE A 229 12.62 -7.45 -13.73
C ILE A 229 12.46 -6.61 -14.99
N VAL A 230 11.27 -6.63 -15.60
CA VAL A 230 10.96 -5.93 -16.84
C VAL A 230 9.75 -5.03 -16.61
N ASN A 231 9.94 -3.73 -16.81
CA ASN A 231 8.87 -2.75 -16.77
C ASN A 231 8.28 -2.55 -18.16
N LYS A 232 6.97 -2.73 -18.30
CA LYS A 232 6.20 -2.52 -19.53
C LYS A 232 5.17 -1.43 -19.33
N GLN A 233 5.19 -0.41 -20.18
CA GLN A 233 4.09 0.56 -20.25
C GLN A 233 2.99 0.02 -21.16
N LEU A 234 1.75 -0.03 -20.65
CA LEU A 234 0.62 -0.35 -21.50
C LEU A 234 0.47 0.74 -22.57
N TRP A 235 0.16 0.33 -23.79
CA TRP A 235 0.09 1.20 -24.98
C TRP A 235 1.42 1.81 -25.47
N GLY A 236 2.56 1.30 -24.99
CA GLY A 236 3.88 1.63 -25.54
C GLY A 236 4.25 3.10 -25.35
N LYS A 237 4.54 3.82 -26.44
CA LYS A 237 4.90 5.25 -26.40
C LYS A 237 3.69 6.19 -26.28
N ASN A 238 2.48 5.68 -26.52
CA ASN A 238 1.27 6.48 -26.44
C ASN A 238 0.78 6.43 -25.00
N ASP A 239 0.66 7.59 -24.36
CA ASP A 239 -0.01 7.65 -23.06
C ASP A 239 -1.54 7.47 -23.24
N LEU A 240 -2.25 7.22 -22.15
CA LEU A 240 -3.70 7.08 -22.18
C LEU A 240 -4.42 8.36 -22.63
N GLN A 241 -3.91 9.54 -22.26
CA GLN A 241 -4.47 10.83 -22.68
C GLN A 241 -4.35 11.03 -24.20
N SER A 242 -3.35 10.46 -24.86
CA SER A 242 -3.20 10.51 -26.31
C SER A 242 -4.28 9.70 -27.04
N GLN A 243 -4.77 8.62 -26.40
CA GLN A 243 -5.89 7.83 -26.93
C GLN A 243 -7.25 8.34 -26.48
N PHE A 244 -7.31 8.86 -25.26
CA PHE A 244 -8.50 9.35 -24.59
C PHE A 244 -8.22 10.75 -24.06
N SER A 245 -8.25 11.76 -24.94
CA SER A 245 -7.91 13.15 -24.58
C SER A 245 -8.84 13.79 -23.55
N TRP A 246 -9.98 13.16 -23.27
CA TRP A 246 -10.94 13.59 -22.26
C TRP A 246 -10.70 12.91 -20.90
N MET A 247 -9.78 11.96 -20.82
CA MET A 247 -9.53 11.16 -19.64
C MET A 247 -8.73 11.94 -18.60
N GLU A 248 -9.32 12.08 -17.41
CA GLU A 248 -8.66 12.71 -16.26
C GLU A 248 -8.27 11.66 -15.19
N TYR A 249 -9.15 10.69 -14.91
CA TYR A 249 -9.01 9.79 -13.77
C TYR A 249 -9.07 8.31 -14.16
N ILE A 250 -8.24 7.49 -13.50
CA ILE A 250 -8.38 6.04 -13.48
C ILE A 250 -9.10 5.63 -12.20
N VAL A 251 -10.43 5.52 -12.31
CA VAL A 251 -11.30 5.21 -11.15
C VAL A 251 -11.15 3.76 -10.74
N ARG A 252 -11.12 2.82 -11.68
CA ARG A 252 -10.88 1.39 -11.46
C ARG A 252 -10.04 0.82 -12.59
N PHE A 253 -9.22 -0.16 -12.26
CA PHE A 253 -8.42 -0.94 -13.19
C PHE A 253 -8.11 -2.28 -12.52
N GLY A 254 -7.65 -3.26 -13.29
CA GLY A 254 -7.40 -4.60 -12.80
C GLY A 254 -7.24 -5.56 -13.95
N TRP A 255 -7.21 -6.85 -13.63
CA TRP A 255 -7.09 -7.92 -14.60
C TRP A 255 -8.43 -8.58 -14.86
N LEU A 256 -8.63 -9.07 -16.09
CA LEU A 256 -9.62 -10.09 -16.32
C LEU A 256 -9.24 -11.40 -15.59
N PRO A 257 -10.22 -12.25 -15.22
CA PRO A 257 -9.93 -13.50 -14.52
C PRO A 257 -8.96 -14.45 -15.24
N ASP A 258 -8.84 -14.33 -16.56
CA ASP A 258 -7.93 -15.13 -17.39
C ASP A 258 -6.50 -14.56 -17.47
N GLY A 259 -6.25 -13.38 -16.91
CA GLY A 259 -4.95 -12.72 -16.91
C GLY A 259 -4.44 -12.29 -18.30
N GLN A 260 -5.29 -12.31 -19.32
CA GLN A 260 -4.92 -11.97 -20.69
C GLN A 260 -5.08 -10.47 -21.01
N ARG A 261 -5.87 -9.74 -20.22
CA ARG A 261 -6.14 -8.30 -20.40
C ARG A 261 -6.26 -7.58 -19.07
#